data_AF-A0A8J6A2D6-F1
#
_entry.id   AF-A0A8J6A2D6-F1
#
_cell.length_a   1.000
_cell.length_b   1.000
_cell.length_c   1.000
_cell.angle_alpha   90.00
_cell.angle_beta   90.00
_cell.angle_gamma   90.00
#
_symmetry.space_group_name_H-M   'P 1'
#
loop_
_entity.id
_entity.type
_entity.pdbx_description
1 polymer ?
#
loop_
_entity_poly.entity_id
_entity_poly.type
_entity_poly.pdbx_seq_one_letter_code
_entity_poly.pdbx_strand_id
1 'polypeptide(L)'
;MAHAIRLLLEYTDAQYEDKMYSIGDAPDYDRTQWLSEKFKLGLDFPNLPYLIDGAHRLTQSNAILRYLARKHNLCGETEEERIRIDILENQLMDTRMQLGRICYSPDFVSPRVGWPWFRQEKAFKPHAL
;
A
#
# COMPACT_ATOMS: atom_id res chain seq x y z
N MET A 1 -0.95 -3.26 4.33
CA MET A 1 -0.05 -2.87 3.21
C MET A 1 0.51 -4.06 2.44
N ALA A 2 0.79 -5.21 3.08
CA ALA A 2 1.45 -6.37 2.47
C ALA A 2 0.55 -7.39 1.72
N HIS A 3 -0.78 -7.28 1.78
CA HIS A 3 -1.68 -8.33 1.27
C HIS A 3 -1.47 -8.67 -0.22
N ALA A 4 -1.37 -7.65 -1.08
CA ALA A 4 -1.09 -7.85 -2.51
C ALA A 4 0.29 -8.47 -2.77
N ILE A 5 1.29 -8.16 -1.93
CA ILE A 5 2.64 -8.72 -2.05
C ILE A 5 2.62 -10.22 -1.74
N ARG A 6 1.94 -10.63 -0.65
CA ARG A 6 1.77 -12.06 -0.31
C ARG A 6 1.07 -12.82 -1.43
N LEU A 7 -0.05 -12.29 -1.92
CA LEU A 7 -0.77 -12.91 -3.04
C LEU A 7 0.09 -13.05 -4.28
N LEU A 8 0.93 -12.04 -4.59
CA LEU A 8 1.84 -12.12 -5.73
C LEU A 8 2.94 -13.17 -5.50
N LEU A 9 3.54 -13.22 -4.31
CA LEU A 9 4.56 -14.23 -3.97
C LEU A 9 4.00 -15.64 -4.11
N GLU A 10 2.83 -15.90 -3.53
CA GLU A 10 2.10 -17.17 -3.66
C GLU A 10 1.77 -17.49 -5.12
N TYR A 11 1.25 -16.52 -5.88
CA TYR A 11 0.94 -16.72 -7.31
C TYR A 11 2.16 -17.10 -8.14
N THR A 12 3.32 -16.55 -7.81
CA THR A 12 4.59 -16.83 -8.49
C THR A 12 5.33 -18.06 -7.95
N ASP A 13 4.75 -18.78 -6.98
CA ASP A 13 5.37 -19.90 -6.25
C ASP A 13 6.76 -19.54 -5.67
N ALA A 14 6.91 -18.27 -5.26
CA ALA A 14 8.16 -17.77 -4.72
C ALA A 14 8.37 -18.34 -3.31
N GLN A 15 9.57 -18.82 -3.03
CA GLN A 15 9.95 -19.24 -1.68
C GLN A 15 10.24 -17.99 -0.84
N TYR A 16 9.49 -17.78 0.24
CA TYR A 16 9.66 -16.62 1.12
C TYR A 16 9.36 -16.96 2.58
N GLU A 17 9.89 -16.15 3.50
CA GLU A 17 9.53 -16.17 4.91
C GLU A 17 8.74 -14.90 5.25
N ASP A 18 7.56 -15.05 5.89
CA ASP A 18 6.75 -13.91 6.35
C ASP A 18 7.13 -13.50 7.77
N LYS A 19 8.05 -12.54 7.90
CA LYS A 19 8.38 -11.93 9.19
C LYS A 19 7.25 -11.02 9.66
N MET A 20 6.38 -11.57 10.50
CA MET A 20 5.27 -10.85 11.14
C MET A 20 5.75 -10.13 12.41
N TYR A 21 5.48 -8.82 12.47
CA TYR A 21 5.65 -8.02 13.68
C TYR A 21 4.29 -7.85 14.37
N SER A 22 4.19 -8.32 15.60
CA SER A 22 3.03 -8.16 16.46
C SER A 22 2.99 -6.75 17.04
N ILE A 23 1.78 -6.22 17.14
CA ILE A 23 1.48 -5.02 17.92
C ILE A 23 0.94 -5.50 19.26
N GLY A 24 1.43 -4.93 20.37
CA GLY A 24 0.94 -5.25 21.71
C GLY A 24 -0.53 -4.86 21.90
N ASP A 25 -1.11 -5.30 23.01
CA ASP A 25 -2.52 -5.05 23.30
C ASP A 25 -2.83 -3.56 23.54
N ALA A 26 -4.11 -3.23 23.44
CA ALA A 26 -4.62 -1.92 23.82
C ALA A 26 -4.48 -1.70 25.34
N PRO A 27 -4.30 -0.44 25.79
CA PRO A 27 -4.28 0.79 24.99
C PRO A 27 -2.89 1.17 24.45
N ASP A 28 -1.85 0.45 24.86
CA ASP A 28 -0.46 0.86 24.64
C ASP A 28 0.01 0.58 23.21
N TYR A 29 -0.52 -0.45 22.56
CA TYR A 29 -0.20 -0.84 21.19
C TYR A 29 1.32 -0.94 20.94
N ASP A 30 2.03 -1.67 21.83
CA ASP A 30 3.49 -1.76 21.82
C ASP A 30 4.03 -2.17 20.44
N ARG A 31 5.07 -1.47 19.97
CA ARG A 31 5.71 -1.69 18.66
C ARG A 31 7.18 -2.07 18.80
N THR A 32 7.63 -2.42 20.00
CA THR A 32 9.04 -2.65 20.33
C THR A 32 9.66 -3.71 19.42
N GLN A 33 8.93 -4.76 19.05
CA GLN A 33 9.43 -5.80 18.14
C GLN A 33 9.96 -5.20 16.83
N TRP A 34 9.19 -4.34 16.16
CA TRP A 34 9.64 -3.67 14.94
C TRP A 34 10.71 -2.61 15.24
N LEU A 35 10.47 -1.76 16.25
CA LEU A 35 11.35 -0.62 16.53
C LEU A 35 12.77 -1.05 16.92
N SER A 36 12.92 -2.22 17.56
CA SER A 36 14.22 -2.77 17.97
C SER A 36 15.08 -3.28 16.80
N GLU A 37 14.47 -3.64 15.67
CA GLU A 37 15.13 -4.17 14.47
C GLU A 37 15.18 -3.15 13.32
N LYS A 38 14.28 -2.15 13.31
CA LYS A 38 14.05 -1.19 12.21
C LYS A 38 15.32 -0.68 11.52
N PHE A 39 16.33 -0.27 12.28
CA PHE A 39 17.57 0.33 11.74
C PHE A 39 18.74 -0.67 11.59
N LYS A 40 18.52 -1.95 11.87
CA LYS A 40 19.54 -3.01 11.79
C LYS A 40 19.45 -3.84 10.50
N LEU A 41 18.41 -3.61 9.69
CA LEU A 41 18.11 -4.39 8.49
C LEU A 41 18.80 -3.86 7.21
N GLY A 42 19.56 -2.76 7.30
CA GLY A 42 20.24 -2.16 6.14
C GLY A 42 19.29 -1.60 5.08
N LEU A 43 18.06 -1.21 5.46
CA LEU A 43 17.09 -0.56 4.57
C LEU A 43 17.46 0.92 4.41
N ASP A 44 17.51 1.44 3.19
CA ASP A 44 17.79 2.87 2.93
C ASP A 44 16.76 3.79 3.58
N PHE A 45 15.48 3.40 3.49
CA PHE A 45 14.35 4.09 4.10
C PHE A 45 13.54 3.12 4.97
N PRO A 46 13.94 2.87 6.24
CA PRO A 46 13.33 1.83 7.07
C PRO A 46 11.81 1.99 7.25
N ASN A 47 11.05 1.06 6.69
CA ASN A 47 9.58 1.08 6.71
C ASN A 47 9.00 -0.33 6.57
N LEU A 48 7.70 -0.47 6.87
CA LEU A 48 6.92 -1.67 6.60
C LEU A 48 5.90 -1.39 5.46
N PRO A 49 5.70 -2.32 4.51
CA PRO A 49 6.43 -3.58 4.36
C PRO A 49 7.84 -3.37 3.80
N TYR A 50 8.71 -4.35 4.01
CA TYR A 50 10.01 -4.48 3.34
C TYR A 50 10.13 -5.86 2.67
N LEU A 51 11.05 -5.97 1.71
CA LEU A 51 11.47 -7.24 1.10
C LEU A 51 13.00 -7.29 1.09
N ILE A 52 13.57 -8.43 1.48
CA ILE A 52 15.01 -8.70 1.39
C ILE A 52 15.17 -9.90 0.45
N ASP A 53 15.85 -9.71 -0.68
CA ASP A 53 16.15 -10.74 -1.67
C ASP A 53 17.63 -10.67 -2.04
N GLY A 54 18.44 -11.53 -1.41
CA GLY A 54 19.90 -11.49 -1.51
C GLY A 54 20.48 -10.13 -1.09
N ALA A 55 21.07 -9.42 -2.04
CA ALA A 55 21.63 -8.08 -1.82
C ALA A 55 20.56 -6.96 -1.89
N HIS A 56 19.37 -7.24 -2.43
CA HIS A 56 18.33 -6.24 -2.60
C HIS A 56 17.54 -6.05 -1.30
N ARG A 57 17.40 -4.80 -0.89
CA ARG A 57 16.72 -4.37 0.35
C ARG A 57 15.70 -3.30 -0.02
N LEU A 58 14.44 -3.68 -0.14
CA LEU A 58 13.40 -2.83 -0.68
C LEU A 58 12.39 -2.44 0.39
N THR A 59 11.94 -1.19 0.34
CA THR A 59 10.75 -0.69 1.05
C THR A 59 9.81 -0.04 0.04
N GLN A 60 8.63 0.42 0.49
CA GLN A 60 7.51 0.88 -0.34
C GLN A 60 6.80 -0.27 -1.07
N SER A 61 5.51 -0.45 -0.77
CA SER A 61 4.76 -1.61 -1.28
C SER A 61 4.70 -1.70 -2.81
N ASN A 62 4.59 -0.55 -3.49
CA ASN A 62 4.54 -0.49 -4.95
C ASN A 62 5.90 -0.83 -5.57
N ALA A 63 7.01 -0.36 -4.97
CA ALA A 63 8.35 -0.72 -5.43
C ALA A 63 8.62 -2.23 -5.27
N ILE A 64 8.18 -2.83 -4.17
CA ILE A 64 8.26 -4.28 -3.94
C ILE A 64 7.43 -5.04 -4.99
N LEU A 65 6.18 -4.63 -5.22
CA LEU A 65 5.31 -5.26 -6.25
C LEU A 65 5.93 -5.15 -7.64
N ARG A 66 6.44 -3.98 -8.03
CA ARG A 66 7.11 -3.79 -9.32
C ARG A 66 8.41 -4.61 -9.44
N TYR A 67 9.16 -4.78 -8.36
CA TYR A 67 10.35 -5.63 -8.34
C TYR A 67 9.99 -7.10 -8.61
N LEU A 68 9.01 -7.63 -7.88
CA LEU A 68 8.53 -9.01 -8.08
C LEU A 68 7.92 -9.17 -9.47
N ALA A 69 7.10 -8.23 -9.92
CA ALA A 69 6.50 -8.27 -11.24
C ALA A 69 7.57 -8.30 -12.35
N ARG A 70 8.65 -7.50 -12.25
CA ARG A 70 9.77 -7.58 -13.21
C ARG A 70 10.48 -8.93 -13.17
N LYS A 71 10.70 -9.49 -11.98
CA LYS A 71 11.35 -10.81 -11.79
C LYS A 71 10.55 -11.94 -12.48
N HIS A 72 9.23 -11.78 -12.61
CA HIS A 72 8.32 -12.78 -13.17
C HIS A 72 7.64 -12.35 -14.48
N ASN A 73 8.12 -11.29 -15.16
CA ASN A 73 7.56 -10.75 -16.40
C ASN A 73 6.06 -10.37 -16.35
N LEU A 74 5.65 -9.65 -15.31
CA LEU A 74 4.26 -9.22 -15.03
C LEU A 74 4.07 -7.69 -15.08
N CYS A 75 4.92 -6.94 -15.79
CA CYS A 75 4.92 -5.46 -15.79
C CYS A 75 4.29 -4.80 -17.03
N GLY A 76 3.62 -5.54 -17.91
CA GLY A 76 3.15 -5.05 -19.20
C GLY A 76 4.28 -4.99 -20.23
N GLU A 77 3.98 -5.47 -21.43
CA GLU A 77 4.95 -5.60 -22.52
C GLU A 77 4.88 -4.39 -23.46
N THR A 78 3.68 -3.84 -23.69
CA THR A 78 3.48 -2.66 -24.53
C THR A 78 3.44 -1.36 -23.72
N GLU A 79 3.62 -0.23 -24.40
CA GLU A 79 3.53 1.08 -23.76
C GLU A 79 2.12 1.36 -23.24
N GLU A 80 1.09 0.94 -23.97
CA GLU A 80 -0.31 1.07 -23.55
C GLU A 80 -0.59 0.28 -22.26
N GLU A 81 -0.03 -0.92 -22.13
CA GLU A 81 -0.15 -1.73 -20.91
C GLU A 81 0.56 -1.07 -19.73
N ARG A 82 1.75 -0.51 -19.94
CA ARG A 82 2.51 0.21 -18.91
C ARG A 82 1.77 1.46 -18.44
N ILE A 83 1.23 2.25 -19.37
CA ILE A 83 0.39 3.42 -19.04
C ILE A 83 -0.80 2.99 -18.17
N ARG A 84 -1.48 1.89 -18.54
CA ARG A 84 -2.62 1.38 -17.75
C ARG A 84 -2.19 0.92 -16.35
N ILE A 85 -1.05 0.24 -16.24
CA ILE A 85 -0.51 -0.20 -14.95
C ILE A 85 -0.17 1.02 -14.07
N ASP A 86 0.47 2.04 -14.63
CA ASP A 86 0.87 3.24 -13.89
C ASP A 86 -0.34 4.03 -13.39
N ILE A 87 -1.36 4.21 -14.24
CA ILE A 87 -2.61 4.88 -13.83
C ILE A 87 -3.32 4.06 -12.74
N LEU A 88 -3.48 2.76 -12.93
CA LEU A 88 -4.18 1.90 -11.98
C LEU A 88 -3.45 1.80 -10.64
N GLU A 89 -2.13 1.65 -10.64
CA GLU A 89 -1.34 1.58 -9.41
C GLU A 89 -1.55 2.83 -8.54
N ASN A 90 -1.47 4.02 -9.15
CA ASN A 90 -1.66 5.28 -8.44
C ASN A 90 -3.11 5.48 -7.99
N GLN A 91 -4.08 5.19 -8.86
CA GLN A 91 -5.50 5.31 -8.53
C GLN A 91 -5.91 4.37 -7.38
N LEU A 92 -5.40 3.14 -7.36
CA LEU A 92 -5.64 2.18 -6.29
C LEU A 92 -5.00 2.64 -4.97
N MET A 93 -3.83 3.27 -5.01
CA MET A 93 -3.21 3.86 -3.82
C MET A 93 -4.06 4.99 -3.26
N ASP A 94 -4.55 5.90 -4.10
CA ASP A 94 -5.44 7.00 -3.69
C ASP A 94 -6.72 6.48 -3.04
N THR A 95 -7.40 5.53 -3.69
CA THR A 95 -8.61 4.90 -3.15
C THR A 95 -8.34 4.21 -1.82
N ARG A 96 -7.23 3.47 -1.72
CA ARG A 96 -6.82 2.80 -0.48
C ARG A 96 -6.57 3.80 0.65
N MET A 97 -5.86 4.89 0.37
CA MET A 97 -5.56 5.93 1.36
C MET A 97 -6.84 6.64 1.81
N GLN A 98 -7.78 6.88 0.91
CA GLN A 98 -9.10 7.44 1.24
C GLN A 98 -9.88 6.52 2.17
N LEU A 99 -9.96 5.22 1.86
CA LEU A 99 -10.62 4.25 2.73
C LEU A 99 -9.93 4.16 4.11
N GLY A 100 -8.60 4.11 4.14
CA GLY A 100 -7.83 4.09 5.38
C GLY A 100 -8.12 5.30 6.27
N ARG A 101 -8.16 6.51 5.68
CA ARG A 101 -8.52 7.74 6.41
C ARG A 101 -9.91 7.66 7.03
N ILE A 102 -10.88 7.07 6.33
CA ILE A 102 -12.24 6.90 6.85
C ILE A 102 -12.24 5.93 8.04
N CYS A 103 -11.65 4.74 7.90
CA CYS A 103 -11.67 3.72 8.93
C CYS A 103 -10.91 4.11 10.21
N TYR A 104 -9.85 4.91 10.09
CA TYR A 104 -9.07 5.39 11.25
C TYR A 104 -9.52 6.78 11.74
N SER A 105 -10.58 7.35 11.16
CA SER A 105 -11.09 8.64 11.60
C SER A 105 -11.76 8.50 12.97
N PRO A 106 -11.47 9.39 13.95
CA PRO A 106 -12.26 9.44 15.19
C PRO A 106 -13.74 9.77 14.93
N ASP A 107 -14.03 10.42 13.79
CA ASP A 107 -15.39 10.79 13.37
C ASP A 107 -16.08 9.71 12.53
N PHE A 108 -15.52 8.50 12.41
CA PHE A 108 -16.07 7.43 11.55
C PHE A 108 -17.56 7.14 11.79
N VAL A 109 -18.01 7.22 13.06
CA VAL A 109 -19.41 6.96 13.46
C VAL A 109 -20.33 8.18 13.19
N SER A 110 -19.78 9.33 12.81
CA SER A 110 -20.57 10.53 12.50
C SER A 110 -21.15 10.43 11.08
N PRO A 111 -22.47 10.65 10.87
CA PRO A 111 -23.13 10.60 9.55
C PRO A 111 -22.58 11.60 8.50
N ARG A 112 -21.60 12.44 8.86
CA ARG A 112 -21.06 13.54 8.04
C ARG A 112 -19.80 13.19 7.26
N VAL A 113 -19.26 11.98 7.38
CA VAL A 113 -18.08 11.55 6.59
C VAL A 113 -18.52 11.07 5.19
N GLY A 114 -19.08 11.99 4.40
CA GLY A 114 -19.36 11.74 2.99
C GLY A 114 -18.07 11.64 2.18
N TRP A 115 -17.98 10.62 1.31
CA TRP A 115 -16.89 10.45 0.34
C TRP A 115 -16.63 11.78 -0.41
N PRO A 116 -15.38 12.25 -0.57
CA PRO A 116 -15.10 13.56 -1.16
C PRO A 116 -15.73 13.78 -2.54
N TRP A 117 -15.89 12.72 -3.33
CA TRP A 117 -16.53 12.80 -4.66
C TRP A 117 -18.02 13.17 -4.58
N PHE A 118 -18.76 12.67 -3.58
CA PHE A 118 -20.15 13.08 -3.35
C PHE A 118 -20.29 14.53 -2.82
N ARG A 119 -19.19 15.14 -2.35
CA ARG A 119 -19.17 16.57 -2.00
C ARG A 119 -18.96 17.47 -3.22
N GLN A 120 -18.29 17.01 -4.27
CA GLN A 120 -18.06 17.82 -5.48
C GLN A 120 -19.32 17.95 -6.36
N GLU A 121 -20.22 16.96 -6.36
CA GLU A 121 -21.49 17.07 -7.11
C GLU A 121 -22.38 18.22 -6.63
N LYS A 122 -22.27 18.66 -5.37
CA LYS A 122 -23.02 19.82 -4.86
C LYS A 122 -22.42 21.18 -5.24
N ALA A 123 -21.23 21.21 -5.87
CA ALA A 123 -20.56 22.45 -6.27
C ALA A 123 -20.79 22.81 -7.75
N PHE A 124 -21.26 21.88 -8.59
CA PHE A 124 -21.63 22.16 -9.97
C PHE A 124 -23.09 22.62 -10.04
N LYS A 125 -23.33 23.91 -9.77
CA LYS A 125 -24.54 24.57 -10.28
C LYS A 125 -24.31 24.84 -11.76
N PRO A 126 -25.16 24.37 -12.69
CA PRO A 126 -25.07 24.80 -14.08
C PRO A 126 -25.34 26.30 -14.12
N HIS A 127 -24.37 27.08 -14.58
CA HIS A 127 -24.65 28.43 -15.04
C HIS A 127 -25.51 28.29 -16.29
N ALA A 128 -26.77 28.71 -16.17
CA ALA A 128 -27.67 28.85 -17.31
C ALA A 128 -27.06 29.85 -18.31
N LEU A 129 -27.09 29.49 -19.59
CA LEU A 129 -26.88 30.40 -20.71
C LEU A 129 -28.01 31.43 -20.80
#